data_AF-A0A936KWU1-F1
#
_entry.id   AF-A0A936KWU1-F1
#
_cell.length_a   1.000
_cell.length_b   1.000
_cell.length_c   1.000
_cell.angle_alpha   90.00
_cell.angle_beta   90.00
_cell.angle_gamma   90.00
#
_symmetry.space_group_name_H-M   'P 1'
#
loop_
_entity.id
_entity.type
_entity.pdbx_description
1 polymer ?
#
loop_
_entity_poly.entity_id
_entity_poly.type
_entity_poly.pdbx_seq_one_letter_code
_entity_poly.pdbx_strand_id
1 'polypeptide(L)'
;MRKIFLFLNLIILSLAGFSQTYKPVIGDNYKWLVAHKQLAGDYIDTIYTQVDTGGWYKLNYHGVFYNRQVKKIGYLKSSKNNDTLWFVESGYPAKIIFDLNLQEVDSFSIDWMKYKVDSVKYVENKKYIYLNGKNHWDEKLSIIEGVGVSYSFIPFVVDFTMLNPQIVCMYENDLLVYSTLNENFIDCNLNSVSLPEEPNATCSFTVTDDYINIVGCNDSHNKTKYSLLTITGEIVASYESSDANISIDRTKVEAGLYMLLISSNSVEKSYKIVLP
;
A
#
# COMPACT_ATOMS: atom_id res chain seq x y z
N MET A 1 12.04 -49.45 7.61
CA MET A 1 11.30 -48.46 8.42
C MET A 1 11.67 -47.01 8.12
N ARG A 2 12.95 -46.59 8.18
CA ARG A 2 13.37 -45.17 7.98
C ARG A 2 12.92 -44.54 6.64
N LYS A 3 12.93 -45.30 5.53
CA LYS A 3 12.47 -44.83 4.21
C LYS A 3 10.95 -44.61 4.13
N ILE A 4 10.16 -45.44 4.84
CA ILE A 4 8.70 -45.31 4.91
C ILE A 4 8.32 -44.05 5.71
N PHE A 5 9.05 -43.78 6.79
CA PHE A 5 8.85 -42.58 7.60
C PHE A 5 9.14 -41.29 6.82
N LEU A 6 10.20 -41.27 6.01
CA LEU A 6 10.52 -40.14 5.12
C LEU A 6 9.46 -39.91 4.05
N PHE A 7 8.94 -40.99 3.44
CA PHE A 7 7.89 -40.90 2.42
C PHE A 7 6.56 -40.38 3.02
N LEU A 8 6.19 -40.84 4.22
CA LEU A 8 5.01 -40.35 4.95
C LEU A 8 5.13 -38.88 5.33
N ASN A 9 6.30 -38.42 5.78
CA ASN A 9 6.51 -36.99 6.08
C ASN A 9 6.42 -36.12 4.82
N LEU A 10 6.90 -36.60 3.67
CA LEU A 10 6.77 -35.91 2.39
C LEU A 10 5.31 -35.80 1.93
N ILE A 11 4.51 -36.85 2.14
CA ILE A 11 3.07 -36.82 1.86
C ILE A 11 2.36 -35.82 2.79
N ILE A 12 2.65 -35.83 4.09
CA ILE A 12 2.04 -34.90 5.05
C ILE A 12 2.42 -33.45 4.75
N LEU A 13 3.68 -33.17 4.39
CA LEU A 13 4.14 -31.85 3.97
C LEU A 13 3.51 -31.42 2.64
N SER A 14 3.30 -32.34 1.70
CA SER A 14 2.59 -32.04 0.46
C SER A 14 1.11 -31.73 0.70
N LEU A 15 0.45 -32.44 1.62
CA LEU A 15 -0.95 -32.20 1.96
C LEU A 15 -1.13 -30.90 2.76
N ALA A 16 -0.15 -30.53 3.59
CA ALA A 16 -0.13 -29.24 4.29
C ALA A 16 0.12 -28.05 3.35
N GLY A 17 0.67 -28.28 2.15
CA GLY A 17 0.92 -27.24 1.14
C GLY A 17 -0.31 -26.81 0.32
N PHE A 18 -1.44 -27.52 0.39
CA PHE A 18 -2.57 -27.33 -0.54
C PHE A 18 -3.84 -26.69 0.05
N SER A 19 -3.78 -26.10 1.24
CA SER A 19 -4.95 -25.38 1.76
C SER A 19 -4.53 -24.20 2.62
N GLN A 20 -3.91 -23.20 2.00
CA GLN A 20 -4.08 -21.86 2.55
C GLN A 20 -5.57 -21.53 2.44
N THR A 21 -6.23 -21.41 3.59
CA THR A 21 -7.59 -20.91 3.65
C THR A 21 -7.57 -19.54 3.02
N TYR A 22 -8.13 -19.43 1.81
CA TYR A 22 -8.19 -18.18 1.05
C TYR A 22 -8.78 -17.10 1.97
N LYS A 23 -7.97 -16.08 2.28
CA LYS A 23 -8.47 -14.91 2.98
C LYS A 23 -9.56 -14.27 2.11
N PRO A 24 -10.67 -13.83 2.70
CA PRO A 24 -11.70 -13.13 1.94
C PRO A 24 -11.08 -11.93 1.22
N VAL A 25 -11.34 -11.82 -0.09
CA VAL A 25 -10.81 -10.75 -0.94
C VAL A 25 -11.43 -9.39 -0.58
N ILE A 26 -12.51 -9.38 0.19
CA ILE A 26 -13.13 -8.19 0.75
C ILE A 26 -13.47 -8.47 2.20
N GLY A 27 -13.01 -7.60 3.10
CA GLY A 27 -13.46 -7.52 4.48
C GLY A 27 -14.18 -6.21 4.76
N ASP A 28 -14.64 -6.11 6.00
CA ASP A 28 -15.06 -4.83 6.55
C ASP A 28 -13.87 -3.87 6.65
N ASN A 29 -14.12 -2.58 6.42
CA ASN A 29 -13.13 -1.51 6.52
C ASN A 29 -12.01 -1.54 5.47
N TYR A 30 -12.22 -2.22 4.34
CA TYR A 30 -11.31 -2.06 3.20
C TYR A 30 -11.54 -0.68 2.56
N LYS A 31 -10.44 -0.05 2.18
CA LYS A 31 -10.42 1.24 1.50
C LYS A 31 -9.48 1.16 0.31
N TRP A 32 -9.97 1.55 -0.86
CA TRP A 32 -9.15 1.70 -2.06
C TRP A 32 -8.99 3.18 -2.38
N LEU A 33 -7.76 3.60 -2.66
CA LEU A 33 -7.47 4.88 -3.29
C LEU A 33 -7.30 4.67 -4.78
N VAL A 34 -7.96 5.53 -5.57
CA VAL A 34 -8.00 5.45 -7.02
C VAL A 34 -7.30 6.68 -7.61
N ALA A 35 -6.53 6.50 -8.69
CA ALA A 35 -5.80 7.57 -9.35
C ALA A 35 -6.79 8.58 -9.90
N HIS A 36 -6.82 9.77 -9.30
CA HIS A 36 -7.80 10.81 -9.62
C HIS A 36 -7.17 12.18 -9.79
N LYS A 37 -6.12 12.51 -9.02
CA LYS A 37 -5.43 13.81 -9.12
C LYS A 37 -4.71 14.00 -10.45
N GLN A 38 -4.39 12.90 -11.13
CA GLN A 38 -3.71 12.87 -12.41
C GLN A 38 -4.69 12.77 -13.59
N LEU A 39 -6.00 12.75 -13.33
CA LEU A 39 -7.05 12.66 -14.34
C LEU A 39 -7.83 14.00 -14.41
N ALA A 40 -8.37 14.36 -15.57
CA ALA A 40 -9.02 15.66 -15.81
C ALA A 40 -10.55 15.62 -15.61
N GLY A 41 -11.07 16.26 -14.55
CA GLY A 41 -12.50 16.27 -14.21
C GLY A 41 -12.77 15.99 -12.72
N ASP A 42 -14.03 15.77 -12.36
CA ASP A 42 -14.44 15.34 -11.02
C ASP A 42 -14.49 13.81 -10.95
N TYR A 43 -13.88 13.23 -9.91
CA TYR A 43 -13.68 11.78 -9.81
C TYR A 43 -13.95 11.23 -8.41
N ILE A 44 -14.29 9.94 -8.38
CA ILE A 44 -14.27 9.15 -7.16
C ILE A 44 -12.81 8.85 -6.83
N ASP A 45 -12.34 9.38 -5.70
CA ASP A 45 -10.97 9.19 -5.21
C ASP A 45 -10.83 7.98 -4.29
N THR A 46 -11.89 7.69 -3.53
CA THR A 46 -11.88 6.67 -2.49
C THR A 46 -13.14 5.82 -2.53
N ILE A 47 -12.98 4.51 -2.34
CA ILE A 47 -14.10 3.57 -2.21
C ILE A 47 -14.01 2.86 -0.86
N TYR A 48 -15.16 2.74 -0.20
CA TYR A 48 -15.29 2.04 1.08
C TYR A 48 -16.21 0.84 0.96
N THR A 49 -15.86 -0.25 1.66
CA THR A 49 -16.76 -1.39 1.90
C THR A 49 -17.23 -1.47 3.33
N GLN A 50 -18.51 -1.81 3.51
CA GLN A 50 -19.10 -2.09 4.81
C GLN A 50 -20.12 -3.21 4.66
N VAL A 51 -20.12 -4.20 5.56
CA VAL A 51 -21.22 -5.17 5.66
C VAL A 51 -22.54 -4.44 5.87
N ASP A 52 -23.53 -4.73 5.01
CA ASP A 52 -24.88 -4.21 5.17
C ASP A 52 -25.60 -5.06 6.23
N THR A 53 -25.80 -4.50 7.42
CA THR A 53 -26.46 -5.16 8.54
C THR A 53 -27.98 -5.21 8.40
N GLY A 54 -28.54 -4.60 7.34
CA GLY A 54 -29.97 -4.43 7.13
C GLY A 54 -30.55 -5.29 5.99
N GLY A 55 -30.80 -6.57 6.23
CA GLY A 55 -31.72 -7.37 5.40
C GLY A 55 -31.15 -8.65 4.78
N TRP A 56 -31.98 -9.32 3.98
CA TRP A 56 -31.88 -10.73 3.54
C TRP A 56 -30.62 -11.11 2.71
N TYR A 57 -29.70 -10.17 2.51
CA TYR A 57 -28.46 -10.35 1.76
C TYR A 57 -27.37 -10.88 2.71
N LYS A 58 -27.12 -12.19 2.60
CA LYS A 58 -26.18 -13.01 3.39
C LYS A 58 -24.73 -12.50 3.36
N LEU A 59 -23.91 -13.07 4.25
CA LEU A 59 -22.44 -13.00 4.50
C LEU A 59 -21.46 -12.65 3.36
N ASN A 60 -21.90 -12.59 2.10
CA ASN A 60 -21.06 -12.35 0.93
C ASN A 60 -21.37 -11.01 0.24
N TYR A 61 -22.27 -10.20 0.77
CA TYR A 61 -22.60 -8.87 0.23
C TYR A 61 -21.99 -7.76 1.09
N HIS A 62 -21.22 -6.89 0.45
CA HIS A 62 -20.66 -5.69 1.09
C HIS A 62 -21.17 -4.46 0.37
N GLY A 63 -21.77 -3.52 1.10
CA GLY A 63 -22.18 -2.23 0.54
C GLY A 63 -20.95 -1.44 0.10
N VAL A 64 -21.05 -0.80 -1.06
CA VAL A 64 -20.02 0.08 -1.61
C VAL A 64 -20.50 1.52 -1.51
N PHE A 65 -19.64 2.41 -1.01
CA PHE A 65 -19.99 3.80 -0.73
C PHE A 65 -18.97 4.76 -1.34
N TYR A 66 -19.48 5.89 -1.88
CA TYR A 66 -18.66 7.00 -2.40
C TYR A 66 -17.91 7.73 -1.27
N ASN A 67 -18.56 7.89 -0.12
CA ASN A 67 -17.94 8.30 1.12
C ASN A 67 -18.63 7.57 2.28
N ARG A 68 -18.02 7.53 3.46
CA ARG A 68 -18.57 6.81 4.63
C ARG A 68 -19.95 7.30 5.11
N GLN A 69 -20.48 8.42 4.59
CA GLN A 69 -21.61 9.13 5.20
C GLN A 69 -22.84 9.35 4.31
N VAL A 70 -22.73 9.26 2.97
CA VAL A 70 -23.71 9.95 2.10
C VAL A 70 -24.41 9.06 1.07
N LYS A 71 -23.75 8.11 0.38
CA LYS A 71 -24.41 7.37 -0.71
C LYS A 71 -23.84 5.98 -0.96
N LYS A 72 -24.68 4.95 -0.74
CA LYS A 72 -24.44 3.58 -1.24
C LYS A 72 -24.63 3.57 -2.74
N ILE A 73 -23.63 3.09 -3.48
CA ILE A 73 -23.65 3.02 -4.94
C ILE A 73 -23.94 1.61 -5.46
N GLY A 74 -23.81 0.59 -4.62
CA GLY A 74 -24.08 -0.79 -4.98
C GLY A 74 -23.57 -1.75 -3.93
N TYR A 75 -23.42 -3.01 -4.33
CA TYR A 75 -22.90 -4.07 -3.49
C TYR A 75 -21.81 -4.84 -4.22
N LEU A 76 -20.77 -5.22 -3.48
CA LEU A 76 -19.86 -6.28 -3.89
C LEU A 76 -20.43 -7.60 -3.41
N LYS A 77 -20.46 -8.57 -4.30
CA LYS A 77 -20.85 -9.94 -4.01
C LYS A 77 -19.67 -10.84 -4.28
N SER A 78 -19.23 -11.64 -3.31
CA SER A 78 -18.22 -12.69 -3.52
C SER A 78 -18.84 -14.06 -3.71
N SER A 79 -18.14 -14.93 -4.46
CA SER A 79 -18.46 -16.35 -4.52
C SER A 79 -18.22 -16.98 -3.15
N LYS A 80 -18.72 -18.20 -2.93
CA LYS A 80 -18.51 -18.91 -1.66
C LYS A 80 -17.02 -19.12 -1.35
N ASN A 81 -16.19 -19.22 -2.38
CA ASN A 81 -14.75 -19.46 -2.27
C ASN A 81 -13.92 -18.17 -2.40
N ASN A 82 -14.56 -17.01 -2.55
CA ASN A 82 -13.92 -15.71 -2.82
C ASN A 82 -13.04 -15.66 -4.08
N ASP A 83 -13.22 -16.61 -5.00
CA ASP A 83 -12.50 -16.67 -6.26
C ASP A 83 -13.10 -15.74 -7.33
N THR A 84 -14.35 -15.32 -7.16
CA THR A 84 -15.06 -14.48 -8.14
C THR A 84 -15.78 -13.36 -7.41
N LEU A 85 -15.73 -12.17 -8.00
CA LEU A 85 -16.37 -10.98 -7.45
C LEU A 85 -17.27 -10.30 -8.46
N TRP A 86 -18.46 -9.90 -8.01
CA TRP A 86 -19.42 -9.13 -8.79
C TRP A 86 -19.71 -7.78 -8.15
N PHE A 87 -19.89 -6.74 -8.98
CA PHE A 87 -20.56 -5.52 -8.61
C PHE A 87 -22.06 -5.64 -8.93
N VAL A 88 -22.91 -5.27 -7.98
CA VAL A 88 -24.36 -5.30 -8.11
C VAL A 88 -24.90 -3.91 -7.83
N GLU A 89 -25.40 -3.26 -8.87
CA GLU A 89 -26.10 -1.97 -8.78
C GLU A 89 -27.62 -2.18 -8.85
N SER A 90 -28.37 -1.34 -8.12
CA SER A 90 -29.83 -1.42 -8.15
C SER A 90 -30.37 -1.14 -9.55
N GLY A 91 -31.11 -2.10 -10.12
CA GLY A 91 -31.73 -1.95 -11.44
C GLY A 91 -30.85 -2.40 -12.62
N TYR A 92 -29.63 -2.86 -12.39
CA TYR A 92 -28.72 -3.35 -13.44
C TYR A 92 -28.28 -4.80 -13.21
N PRO A 93 -27.93 -5.54 -14.28
CA PRO A 93 -27.32 -6.86 -14.15
C PRO A 93 -26.01 -6.80 -13.35
N ALA A 94 -25.75 -7.85 -12.57
CA ALA A 94 -24.47 -8.01 -11.87
C ALA A 94 -23.32 -8.05 -12.87
N LYS A 95 -22.29 -7.22 -12.64
CA LYS A 95 -21.08 -7.16 -13.48
C LYS A 95 -19.95 -7.90 -12.78
N ILE A 96 -19.28 -8.82 -13.48
CA ILE A 96 -18.09 -9.47 -12.92
C ILE A 96 -16.96 -8.44 -12.85
N ILE A 97 -16.34 -8.31 -11.68
CA ILE A 97 -15.16 -7.50 -11.44
C ILE A 97 -13.92 -8.33 -11.73
N PHE A 98 -13.83 -9.51 -11.12
CA PHE A 98 -12.73 -10.44 -11.37
C PHE A 98 -13.15 -11.90 -11.21
N ASP A 99 -12.35 -12.79 -11.80
CA ASP A 99 -12.38 -14.24 -11.61
C ASP A 99 -10.94 -14.76 -11.47
N LEU A 100 -10.61 -15.30 -10.30
CA LEU A 100 -9.31 -15.87 -9.98
C LEU A 100 -9.12 -17.28 -10.56
N ASN A 101 -10.15 -17.90 -11.14
CA ASN A 101 -10.03 -19.18 -11.82
C ASN A 101 -9.48 -19.06 -13.24
N LEU A 102 -9.39 -17.83 -13.77
CA LEU A 102 -8.83 -17.58 -15.09
C LEU A 102 -7.40 -18.14 -15.22
N GLN A 103 -7.15 -18.73 -16.39
CA GLN A 103 -5.90 -19.31 -16.83
C GLN A 103 -5.36 -18.54 -18.05
N GLU A 104 -4.10 -18.79 -18.41
CA GLU A 104 -3.53 -18.23 -19.63
C GLU A 104 -4.41 -18.56 -20.83
N VAL A 105 -4.52 -17.63 -21.79
CA VAL A 105 -5.39 -17.67 -22.99
C VAL A 105 -6.89 -17.57 -22.76
N ASP A 106 -7.39 -17.64 -21.52
CA ASP A 106 -8.80 -17.39 -21.24
C ASP A 106 -9.20 -15.97 -21.66
N SER A 107 -10.50 -15.79 -21.92
CA SER A 107 -11.07 -14.48 -22.24
C SER A 107 -11.92 -13.99 -21.07
N PHE A 108 -11.75 -12.72 -20.72
CA PHE A 108 -12.45 -12.07 -19.62
C PHE A 108 -13.03 -10.73 -20.09
N SER A 109 -14.28 -10.46 -19.73
CA SER A 109 -14.94 -9.20 -20.09
C SER A 109 -14.99 -8.30 -18.87
N ILE A 110 -14.46 -7.10 -19.02
CA ILE A 110 -14.62 -5.99 -18.08
C ILE A 110 -15.57 -5.01 -18.75
N ASP A 111 -16.81 -4.95 -18.24
CA ASP A 111 -17.90 -4.22 -18.87
C ASP A 111 -18.12 -4.67 -20.33
N TRP A 112 -18.03 -3.76 -21.32
CA TRP A 112 -18.13 -4.09 -22.74
C TRP A 112 -16.79 -4.44 -23.41
N MET A 113 -15.67 -4.28 -22.70
CA MET A 113 -14.34 -4.55 -23.23
C MET A 113 -13.93 -6.00 -22.95
N LYS A 114 -13.41 -6.67 -23.98
CA LYS A 114 -12.91 -8.05 -23.89
C LYS A 114 -11.40 -8.06 -23.84
N TYR A 115 -10.87 -8.76 -22.85
CA TYR A 115 -9.45 -8.99 -22.68
C TYR A 115 -9.18 -10.49 -22.75
N LYS A 116 -7.94 -10.83 -23.08
CA LYS A 116 -7.37 -12.18 -22.94
C LYS A 116 -6.37 -12.18 -21.79
N VAL A 117 -6.27 -13.31 -21.11
CA VAL A 117 -5.22 -13.53 -20.12
C VAL A 117 -3.90 -13.75 -20.85
N ASP A 118 -2.97 -12.82 -20.64
CA ASP A 118 -1.59 -12.86 -21.15
C ASP A 118 -0.74 -13.83 -20.35
N SER A 119 -0.75 -13.70 -19.01
CA SER A 119 0.01 -14.60 -18.12
C SER A 119 -0.57 -14.66 -16.72
N VAL A 120 -0.31 -15.77 -16.03
CA VAL A 120 -0.65 -15.95 -14.61
C VAL A 120 0.64 -16.15 -13.81
N LYS A 121 0.88 -15.29 -12.81
CA LYS A 121 2.09 -15.33 -11.97
C LYS A 121 1.75 -15.30 -10.49
N TYR A 122 2.69 -15.76 -9.67
CA TYR A 122 2.63 -15.61 -8.22
C TYR A 122 3.73 -14.65 -7.79
N VAL A 123 3.36 -13.55 -7.15
CA VAL A 123 4.29 -12.54 -6.63
C VAL A 123 3.96 -12.37 -5.15
N GLU A 124 4.95 -12.55 -4.28
CA GLU A 124 4.78 -12.45 -2.82
C GLU A 124 3.61 -13.28 -2.28
N ASN A 125 3.47 -14.52 -2.77
CA ASN A 125 2.37 -15.45 -2.46
C ASN A 125 0.96 -14.97 -2.85
N LYS A 126 0.83 -13.97 -3.73
CA LYS A 126 -0.46 -13.57 -4.32
C LYS A 126 -0.49 -13.94 -5.80
N LYS A 127 -1.64 -14.41 -6.28
CA LYS A 127 -1.89 -14.66 -7.70
C LYS A 127 -2.13 -13.34 -8.44
N TYR A 128 -1.40 -13.14 -9.53
CA TYR A 128 -1.56 -12.05 -10.50
C TYR A 128 -1.97 -12.64 -11.83
N ILE A 129 -3.05 -12.13 -12.42
CA ILE A 129 -3.55 -12.52 -13.74
C ILE A 129 -3.44 -11.30 -14.62
N TYR A 130 -2.44 -11.27 -15.49
CA TYR A 130 -2.21 -10.17 -16.41
C TYR A 130 -3.09 -10.34 -17.64
N LEU A 131 -3.78 -9.28 -18.00
CA LEU A 131 -4.62 -9.21 -19.18
C LEU A 131 -3.84 -8.52 -20.32
N ASN A 132 -4.17 -8.86 -21.56
CA ASN A 132 -3.56 -8.30 -22.77
C ASN A 132 -4.07 -6.87 -23.09
N GLY A 133 -4.33 -6.09 -22.04
CA GLY A 133 -4.78 -4.71 -22.10
C GLY A 133 -3.85 -3.82 -21.31
N LYS A 134 -3.80 -2.56 -21.70
CA LYS A 134 -3.12 -1.52 -20.94
C LYS A 134 -4.10 -0.44 -20.56
N ASN A 135 -3.84 0.21 -19.43
CA ASN A 135 -4.57 1.42 -19.05
C ASN A 135 -3.93 2.66 -19.68
N HIS A 136 -4.44 3.84 -19.31
CA HIS A 136 -3.95 5.13 -19.82
C HIS A 136 -2.47 5.42 -19.52
N TRP A 137 -1.91 4.77 -18.51
CA TRP A 137 -0.54 4.97 -18.04
C TRP A 137 0.42 3.87 -18.56
N ASP A 138 0.03 3.17 -19.62
CA ASP A 138 0.77 2.07 -20.25
C ASP A 138 1.02 0.86 -19.33
N GLU A 139 0.32 0.78 -18.19
CA GLU A 139 0.47 -0.30 -17.24
C GLU A 139 -0.34 -1.54 -17.60
N LYS A 140 0.23 -2.69 -17.21
CA LYS A 140 -0.41 -3.99 -16.97
C LYS A 140 -1.84 -3.89 -16.44
N LEU A 141 -2.87 -4.14 -17.23
CA LEU A 141 -4.16 -4.49 -16.63
C LEU A 141 -4.02 -5.85 -15.93
N SER A 142 -4.33 -5.93 -14.65
CA SER A 142 -4.12 -7.15 -13.87
C SER A 142 -5.22 -7.37 -12.83
N ILE A 143 -5.64 -8.63 -12.67
CA ILE A 143 -6.40 -9.09 -11.52
C ILE A 143 -5.41 -9.59 -10.48
N ILE A 144 -5.48 -9.05 -9.27
CA ILE A 144 -4.55 -9.31 -8.17
C ILE A 144 -5.34 -9.91 -7.01
N GLU A 145 -4.94 -11.10 -6.59
CA GLU A 145 -5.53 -11.78 -5.45
C GLU A 145 -5.46 -10.92 -4.17
N GLY A 146 -6.59 -10.83 -3.48
CA GLY A 146 -6.74 -10.01 -2.29
C GLY A 146 -6.88 -8.50 -2.57
N VAL A 147 -6.78 -8.04 -3.81
CA VAL A 147 -6.91 -6.62 -4.17
C VAL A 147 -8.07 -6.37 -5.14
N GLY A 148 -8.28 -7.26 -6.12
CA GLY A 148 -9.23 -7.10 -7.21
C GLY A 148 -8.51 -6.72 -8.51
N VAL A 149 -9.16 -5.97 -9.40
CA VAL A 149 -8.48 -5.53 -10.62
C VAL A 149 -7.71 -4.24 -10.38
N SER A 150 -6.60 -4.03 -11.08
CA SER A 150 -5.78 -2.82 -10.98
C SER A 150 -6.46 -1.54 -11.49
N TYR A 151 -7.74 -1.61 -11.90
CA TYR A 151 -8.58 -0.47 -12.27
C TYR A 151 -9.82 -0.40 -11.37
N SER A 152 -10.39 0.80 -11.24
CA SER A 152 -11.63 1.01 -10.50
C SER A 152 -12.77 0.24 -11.12
N PHE A 153 -13.36 -0.64 -10.32
CA PHE A 153 -14.48 -1.48 -10.74
C PHE A 153 -15.82 -0.73 -10.81
N ILE A 154 -15.88 0.55 -10.41
CA ILE A 154 -17.08 1.38 -10.53
C ILE A 154 -17.16 1.86 -11.99
N PRO A 155 -18.04 1.30 -12.82
CA PRO A 155 -18.18 1.75 -14.18
C PRO A 155 -19.02 3.03 -14.17
N PHE A 156 -18.39 4.16 -14.50
CA PHE A 156 -18.99 5.29 -15.23
C PHE A 156 -20.47 5.55 -14.93
N VAL A 157 -20.77 6.15 -13.78
CA VAL A 157 -22.14 6.60 -13.49
C VAL A 157 -22.47 7.89 -14.25
N VAL A 158 -21.50 8.59 -14.85
CA VAL A 158 -21.78 9.82 -15.59
C VAL A 158 -20.83 9.98 -16.77
N ASP A 159 -21.43 10.36 -17.90
CA ASP A 159 -20.81 10.78 -19.14
C ASP A 159 -19.67 11.80 -18.92
N PHE A 160 -18.72 11.83 -19.87
CA PHE A 160 -17.50 12.68 -19.99
C PHE A 160 -16.17 12.15 -19.40
N THR A 161 -15.24 11.88 -20.32
CA THR A 161 -13.76 11.98 -20.16
C THR A 161 -13.09 11.22 -19.01
N MET A 162 -13.75 10.24 -18.39
CA MET A 162 -13.11 9.46 -17.34
C MET A 162 -12.16 8.42 -17.96
N LEU A 163 -10.87 8.73 -17.89
CA LEU A 163 -9.79 7.77 -18.05
C LEU A 163 -9.99 6.68 -17.00
N ASN A 164 -10.00 5.40 -17.41
CA ASN A 164 -10.17 4.24 -16.53
C ASN A 164 -9.27 4.35 -15.30
N PRO A 165 -9.80 4.76 -14.13
CA PRO A 165 -8.95 5.23 -13.05
C PRO A 165 -8.36 4.00 -12.35
N GLN A 166 -7.08 4.06 -12.01
CA GLN A 166 -6.33 2.91 -11.50
C GLN A 166 -6.46 2.78 -10.00
N ILE A 167 -6.49 1.56 -9.46
CA ILE A 167 -6.32 1.35 -8.02
C ILE A 167 -4.86 1.63 -7.69
N VAL A 168 -4.62 2.71 -6.94
CA VAL A 168 -3.28 3.11 -6.54
C VAL A 168 -2.85 2.35 -5.30
N CYS A 169 -3.72 2.25 -4.29
CA CYS A 169 -3.45 1.43 -3.12
C CYS A 169 -4.71 0.92 -2.45
N MET A 170 -4.50 -0.10 -1.64
CA MET A 170 -5.52 -0.71 -0.81
C MET A 170 -5.06 -0.71 0.64
N TYR A 171 -5.98 -0.33 1.53
CA TYR A 171 -5.82 -0.41 2.97
C TYR A 171 -6.81 -1.41 3.56
N GLU A 172 -6.34 -2.23 4.50
CA GLU A 172 -7.15 -3.10 5.35
C GLU A 172 -6.99 -2.63 6.80
N ASN A 173 -8.07 -2.14 7.42
CA ASN A 173 -8.01 -1.58 8.79
C ASN A 173 -6.88 -0.55 8.95
N ASP A 174 -6.80 0.40 8.01
CA ASP A 174 -5.77 1.46 7.93
C ASP A 174 -4.33 0.98 7.69
N LEU A 175 -4.09 -0.33 7.50
CA LEU A 175 -2.79 -0.87 7.09
C LEU A 175 -2.69 -0.96 5.57
N LEU A 176 -1.61 -0.40 5.01
CA LEU A 176 -1.31 -0.50 3.58
C LEU A 176 -0.98 -1.95 3.21
N VAL A 177 -1.75 -2.53 2.28
CA VAL A 177 -1.63 -3.95 1.88
C VAL A 177 -1.37 -4.14 0.39
N TYR A 178 -1.50 -3.06 -0.38
CA TYR A 178 -1.12 -2.97 -1.80
C TYR A 178 -0.83 -1.52 -2.15
N SER A 179 0.22 -1.29 -2.94
CA SER A 179 0.49 -0.02 -3.61
C SER A 179 1.03 -0.31 -5.00
N THR A 180 0.59 0.44 -5.99
CA THR A 180 1.26 0.51 -7.29
C THR A 180 2.64 1.16 -7.14
N LEU A 181 3.56 0.80 -8.04
CA LEU A 181 4.92 1.35 -8.13
C LEU A 181 5.06 2.43 -9.21
N ASN A 182 3.98 2.78 -9.91
CA ASN A 182 4.01 3.81 -10.94
C ASN A 182 4.18 5.20 -10.31
N GLU A 183 5.27 5.87 -10.68
CA GLU A 183 5.71 7.18 -10.16
C GLU A 183 4.70 8.30 -10.38
N ASN A 184 3.80 8.16 -11.35
CA ASN A 184 2.72 9.12 -11.57
C ASN A 184 1.71 9.12 -10.42
N PHE A 185 1.66 8.07 -9.60
CA PHE A 185 0.69 7.95 -8.53
C PHE A 185 1.29 8.27 -7.15
N ILE A 186 1.17 9.54 -6.80
CA ILE A 186 1.72 10.09 -5.55
C ILE A 186 0.85 9.81 -4.32
N ASP A 187 -0.38 9.31 -4.50
CA ASP A 187 -1.42 9.29 -3.46
C ASP A 187 -1.28 8.14 -2.45
N CYS A 188 -0.44 7.15 -2.76
CA CYS A 188 -0.24 5.95 -1.95
C CYS A 188 1.16 5.77 -1.40
N ASN A 189 2.06 6.67 -1.80
CA ASN A 189 3.21 6.94 -0.98
C ASN A 189 2.63 7.44 0.35
N LEU A 190 2.79 6.65 1.41
CA LEU A 190 2.81 7.22 2.75
C LEU A 190 3.74 8.41 2.59
N ASN A 191 3.20 9.65 2.66
CA ASN A 191 4.02 10.85 2.74
C ASN A 191 5.15 10.46 3.67
N SER A 192 6.37 10.44 3.14
CA SER A 192 7.55 9.96 3.83
C SER A 192 7.81 10.93 4.96
N VAL A 193 6.98 10.87 6.02
CA VAL A 193 6.48 12.02 6.79
C VAL A 193 7.28 13.23 6.43
N SER A 194 6.89 13.89 5.33
CA SER A 194 7.50 15.17 5.01
C SER A 194 7.03 16.01 6.17
N LEU A 195 7.90 16.15 7.17
CA LEU A 195 7.74 17.07 8.26
C LEU A 195 7.24 18.35 7.59
N PRO A 196 6.12 18.92 8.08
CA PRO A 196 5.47 20.06 7.43
C PRO A 196 6.55 21.02 6.99
N GLU A 197 6.58 21.38 5.69
CA GLU A 197 7.64 22.17 5.07
C GLU A 197 8.13 23.23 6.06
N GLU A 198 9.23 22.92 6.73
CA GLU A 198 9.80 23.82 7.71
C GLU A 198 10.66 24.82 6.94
N PRO A 199 10.60 26.10 7.32
CA PRO A 199 11.22 27.17 6.59
C PRO A 199 12.73 26.94 6.46
N ASN A 200 13.21 26.65 5.23
CA ASN A 200 14.55 26.93 4.70
C ASN A 200 15.76 26.80 5.65
N ALA A 201 15.77 25.84 6.58
CA ALA A 201 16.96 25.44 7.32
C ALA A 201 17.34 24.02 6.87
N THR A 202 18.03 23.94 5.73
CA THR A 202 18.64 22.69 5.23
C THR A 202 19.71 22.22 6.21
N CYS A 203 19.29 21.42 7.19
CA CYS A 203 20.16 20.50 7.90
C CYS A 203 20.84 19.57 6.90
N SER A 204 22.17 19.54 6.90
CA SER A 204 22.95 18.54 6.16
C SER A 204 23.83 17.77 7.12
N PHE A 205 24.05 16.49 6.83
CA PHE A 205 24.94 15.66 7.61
C PHE A 205 25.83 14.81 6.71
N THR A 206 27.06 14.57 7.14
CA THR A 206 28.03 13.72 6.45
C THR A 206 28.61 12.74 7.47
N VAL A 207 28.54 11.45 7.15
CA VAL A 207 29.12 10.39 7.96
C VAL A 207 30.48 10.02 7.37
N THR A 208 31.51 10.03 8.22
CA THR A 208 32.87 9.57 7.91
C THR A 208 33.24 8.41 8.83
N ASP A 209 34.44 7.86 8.67
CA ASP A 209 34.94 6.79 9.54
C ASP A 209 35.10 7.27 10.99
N ASP A 210 35.52 8.51 11.18
CA ASP A 210 35.85 9.05 12.51
C ASP A 210 34.76 9.94 13.11
N TYR A 211 33.92 10.58 12.26
CA TYR A 211 32.97 11.60 12.71
C TYR A 211 31.63 11.56 11.97
N ILE A 212 30.57 11.98 12.67
CA ILE A 212 29.31 12.43 12.08
C ILE A 212 29.31 13.96 12.13
N ASN A 213 29.41 14.59 10.96
CA ASN A 213 29.38 16.06 10.84
C ASN A 213 27.94 16.50 10.56
N ILE A 214 27.44 17.44 11.34
CA ILE A 214 26.09 18.01 11.21
C ILE A 214 26.27 19.51 10.96
N VAL A 215 25.67 20.04 9.89
CA VAL A 215 25.87 21.41 9.40
C VAL A 215 24.51 22.05 9.14
N GLY A 216 24.34 23.28 9.62
CA GLY A 216 23.16 24.11 9.30
C GLY A 216 21.91 23.74 10.09
N CYS A 217 22.06 23.07 11.23
CA CYS A 217 20.94 22.58 12.05
C CYS A 217 20.58 23.46 13.26
N ASN A 218 21.22 24.62 13.40
CA ASN A 218 20.97 25.48 14.55
C ASN A 218 19.99 26.61 14.21
N ASP A 219 18.96 26.77 15.04
CA ASP A 219 18.21 28.03 15.10
C ASP A 219 19.13 29.07 15.74
N SER A 220 19.40 30.16 15.01
CA SER A 220 20.57 31.04 15.17
C SER A 220 20.82 31.68 16.55
N HIS A 221 20.04 31.36 17.59
CA HIS A 221 20.14 31.98 18.91
C HIS A 221 19.92 31.03 20.12
N ASN A 222 19.69 29.73 19.93
CA ASN A 222 19.40 28.81 21.04
C ASN A 222 20.45 27.68 21.17
N LYS A 223 20.59 27.14 22.40
CA LYS A 223 21.31 25.88 22.60
C LYS A 223 20.48 24.76 21.97
N THR A 224 21.11 24.02 21.07
CA THR A 224 20.52 22.87 20.40
C THR A 224 21.16 21.59 20.93
N LYS A 225 20.34 20.63 21.31
CA LYS A 225 20.76 19.31 21.78
C LYS A 225 20.72 18.32 20.63
N TYR A 226 21.81 17.59 20.45
CA TYR A 226 22.00 16.55 19.44
C TYR A 226 22.14 15.21 20.18
N SER A 227 21.18 14.32 20.04
CA SER A 227 21.20 13.00 20.65
C SER A 227 21.22 11.92 19.58
N LEU A 228 22.14 10.97 19.67
CA LEU A 228 22.16 9.79 18.81
C LEU A 228 21.53 8.63 19.59
N LEU A 229 20.49 8.03 19.03
CA LEU A 229 19.71 6.96 19.65
C LEU A 229 19.82 5.67 18.85
N THR A 230 19.85 4.52 19.52
CA THR A 230 19.67 3.22 18.88
C THR A 230 18.24 3.04 18.36
N ILE A 231 17.99 1.98 17.60
CA ILE A 231 16.62 1.59 17.17
C ILE A 231 15.66 1.29 18.33
N THR A 232 16.18 1.01 19.54
CA THR A 232 15.37 0.78 20.74
C THR A 232 15.12 2.06 21.54
N GLY A 233 15.67 3.20 21.10
CA GLY A 233 15.52 4.50 21.76
C GLY A 233 16.55 4.77 22.86
N GLU A 234 17.61 3.96 22.97
CA GLU A 234 18.70 4.20 23.92
C GLU A 234 19.64 5.29 23.40
N ILE A 235 19.96 6.29 24.22
CA ILE A 235 20.87 7.38 23.85
C ILE A 235 22.32 6.90 23.97
N VAL A 236 23.01 6.76 22.84
CA VAL A 236 24.43 6.35 22.78
C VAL A 236 25.40 7.52 22.77
N ALA A 237 24.95 8.69 22.33
CA ALA A 237 25.72 9.93 22.38
C ALA A 237 24.80 11.14 22.52
N SER A 238 25.22 12.17 23.26
CA SER A 238 24.46 13.40 23.40
C SER A 238 25.41 14.60 23.52
N TYR A 239 25.08 15.66 22.81
CA TYR A 239 25.84 16.91 22.79
C TYR A 239 24.89 18.09 22.84
N GLU A 240 25.34 19.20 23.41
CA GLU A 240 24.63 20.47 23.35
C GLU A 240 25.58 21.53 22.79
N SER A 241 25.15 22.24 21.75
CA SER A 241 25.94 23.29 21.13
C SER A 241 25.07 24.47 20.71
N SER A 242 25.68 25.66 20.72
CA SER A 242 25.15 26.86 20.08
C SER A 242 25.76 27.09 18.69
N ASP A 243 26.66 26.22 18.25
CA ASP A 243 27.29 26.31 16.94
C ASP A 243 26.39 25.67 15.88
N ALA A 244 26.39 26.26 14.67
CA ALA A 244 25.65 25.72 13.52
C ALA A 244 26.23 24.39 13.00
N ASN A 245 27.47 24.09 13.39
CA ASN A 245 28.22 22.93 12.95
C ASN A 245 28.68 22.14 14.17
N ILE A 246 28.42 20.84 14.17
CA ILE A 246 28.85 19.95 15.23
C ILE A 246 29.43 18.66 14.64
N SER A 247 30.48 18.15 15.27
CA SER A 247 31.09 16.86 14.93
C SER A 247 30.92 15.92 16.12
N ILE A 248 30.24 14.81 15.89
CA ILE A 248 30.10 13.72 16.86
C ILE A 248 31.21 12.71 16.59
N ASP A 249 32.05 12.45 17.59
CA ASP A 249 33.10 11.44 17.55
C ASP A 249 32.50 10.03 17.47
N ARG A 250 32.79 9.34 16.36
CA ARG A 250 32.26 8.00 16.05
C ARG A 250 33.06 6.89 16.74
N THR A 251 34.24 7.16 17.29
CA THR A 251 35.09 6.12 17.90
C THR A 251 34.43 5.39 19.07
N LYS A 252 33.32 5.92 19.59
CA LYS A 252 32.52 5.37 20.70
C LYS A 252 31.17 4.79 20.27
N VAL A 253 30.89 4.73 18.97
CA VAL A 253 29.61 4.27 18.42
C VAL A 253 29.86 3.14 17.44
N GLU A 254 29.20 2.00 17.66
CA GLU A 254 29.31 0.84 16.79
C GLU A 254 28.67 1.08 15.42
N ALA A 255 29.02 0.24 14.44
CA ALA A 255 28.34 0.22 13.15
C ALA A 255 26.88 -0.22 13.34
N GLY A 256 25.94 0.41 12.63
CA GLY A 256 24.53 0.11 12.82
C GLY A 256 23.56 1.20 12.38
N LEU A 257 22.30 0.99 12.71
CA LEU A 257 21.21 1.92 12.42
C LEU A 257 20.89 2.76 13.67
N TYR A 258 20.88 4.07 13.50
CA TYR A 258 20.65 5.05 14.57
C TYR A 258 19.63 6.11 14.15
N MET A 259 19.05 6.77 15.15
CA MET A 259 18.23 7.97 15.01
C MET A 259 18.98 9.15 15.61
N LEU A 260 19.24 10.20 14.83
CA LEU A 260 19.73 11.48 15.33
C LEU A 260 18.53 12.37 15.67
N LEU A 261 18.37 12.70 16.93
CA LEU A 261 17.40 13.65 17.45
C LEU A 261 18.07 15.00 17.68
N ILE A 262 17.54 16.05 17.05
CA ILE A 262 17.99 17.42 17.21
C ILE A 262 16.85 18.17 17.88
N SER A 263 17.05 18.61 19.12
CA SER A 263 16.03 19.34 19.89
C SER A 263 16.53 20.71 20.31
N SER A 264 15.72 21.73 20.04
CA SER A 264 15.84 23.08 20.56
C SER A 264 14.61 23.40 21.42
N ASN A 265 14.55 24.59 22.04
CA ASN A 265 13.39 25.01 22.83
C ASN A 265 12.09 25.08 22.01
N SER A 266 12.18 25.15 20.68
CA SER A 266 11.04 25.38 19.78
C SER A 266 10.82 24.27 18.76
N VAL A 267 11.82 23.43 18.49
CA VAL A 267 11.77 22.47 17.38
C VAL A 267 12.44 21.15 17.78
N GLU A 268 11.82 20.03 17.39
CA GLU A 268 12.41 18.70 17.48
C GLU A 268 12.42 18.07 16.08
N LYS A 269 13.62 17.69 15.60
CA LYS A 269 13.83 17.03 14.31
C LYS A 269 14.48 15.69 14.53
N SER A 270 14.10 14.69 13.73
CA SER A 270 14.73 13.37 13.77
C SER A 270 15.20 12.92 12.39
N TYR A 271 16.36 12.28 12.35
CA TYR A 271 17.00 11.80 11.14
C TYR A 271 17.47 10.35 11.31
N LYS A 272 17.29 9.54 10.27
CA LYS A 272 17.82 8.18 10.22
C LYS A 272 19.29 8.22 9.78
N ILE A 273 20.19 7.61 10.54
CA ILE A 273 21.63 7.53 10.23
C ILE A 273 22.06 6.06 10.16
N VAL A 274 22.78 5.71 9.10
CA VAL A 274 23.43 4.41 8.96
C VAL A 274 24.93 4.62 9.12
N LEU A 275 25.53 4.00 10.13
CA LEU A 275 26.97 4.00 10.34
C LEU A 275 27.55 2.70 9.74
N PRO A 276 28.46 2.80 8.74
CA PRO A 276 29.00 1.66 8.01
C PRO A 276 29.92 0.76 8.84
#